data_AF-A0A933XT43-F1
#
_entry.id   AF-A0A933XT43-F1
#
_cell.length_a   1.000
_cell.length_b   1.000
_cell.length_c   1.000
_cell.angle_alpha   90.00
_cell.angle_beta   90.00
_cell.angle_gamma   90.00
#
_symmetry.space_group_name_H-M   'P 1'
#
loop_
_entity.id
_entity.type
_entity.pdbx_description
1 polymer ?
#
loop_
_entity_poly.entity_id
_entity_poly.type
_entity_poly.pdbx_seq_one_letter_code
_entity_poly.pdbx_strand_id
1 'polypeptide(L)'
;MNESKPHQTVMVRRGGKVARYFPAKWLVSYIKANKLLGSDEISTDGVKWVRMDRHRQLAPFFAPRPISKDDSDPSVSPPPGLEDQLTELADMLREINGQ
;
A
#
# COMPACT_ATOMS: atom_id res chain seq x y z
N MET A 1 -6.84 -4.61 40.57
CA MET A 1 -7.92 -4.37 39.59
C MET A 1 -7.24 -3.93 38.32
N ASN A 2 -7.22 -4.79 37.32
CA ASN A 2 -6.35 -4.64 36.15
C ASN A 2 -7.13 -3.86 35.10
N GLU A 3 -6.83 -2.57 34.95
CA GLU A 3 -7.43 -1.69 33.94
C GLU A 3 -7.20 -2.28 32.54
N SER A 4 -8.24 -2.93 32.04
CA SER A 4 -8.28 -3.51 30.71
C SER A 4 -8.40 -2.35 29.73
N LYS A 5 -7.26 -1.81 29.27
CA LYS A 5 -7.21 -0.88 28.14
C LYS A 5 -8.09 -1.47 27.03
N PRO A 6 -9.21 -0.83 26.64
CA PRO A 6 -10.11 -1.43 25.66
C PRO A 6 -9.28 -1.71 24.42
N HIS A 7 -9.22 -2.98 24.03
CA HIS A 7 -8.67 -3.37 22.74
C HIS A 7 -9.63 -2.78 21.71
N GLN A 8 -9.42 -1.52 21.34
CA GLN A 8 -10.31 -0.75 20.49
C GLN A 8 -10.30 -1.43 19.11
N THR A 9 -11.24 -2.34 18.92
CA THR A 9 -11.49 -3.01 17.66
C THR A 9 -12.27 -2.05 16.79
N VAL A 10 -11.78 -1.82 15.58
CA VAL A 10 -12.44 -1.00 14.58
C VAL A 10 -13.05 -1.90 13.52
N MET A 11 -14.24 -1.52 13.07
CA MET A 11 -14.94 -2.14 11.97
C MET A 11 -14.41 -1.56 10.67
N VAL A 12 -14.14 -2.42 9.69
CA VAL A 12 -13.70 -2.00 8.36
C VAL A 12 -14.69 -2.51 7.34
N ARG A 13 -15.12 -1.63 6.44
CA ARG A 13 -15.97 -1.98 5.31
C ARG A 13 -15.37 -1.50 3.99
N ARG A 14 -15.64 -2.25 2.93
CA ARG A 14 -15.22 -1.95 1.55
C ARG A 14 -16.46 -1.96 0.66
N GLY A 15 -16.75 -0.86 -0.02
CA GLY A 15 -17.91 -0.75 -0.91
C GLY A 15 -19.24 -1.02 -0.21
N GLY A 16 -19.41 -0.57 1.04
CA GLY A 16 -20.64 -0.75 1.81
C GLY A 16 -20.82 -2.11 2.48
N LYS A 17 -19.92 -3.08 2.28
CA LYS A 17 -19.94 -4.38 2.99
C LYS A 17 -18.90 -4.39 4.09
N VAL A 18 -19.34 -4.66 5.33
CA VAL A 18 -18.43 -4.86 6.47
C VAL A 18 -17.56 -6.06 6.16
N ALA A 19 -16.28 -5.80 5.95
CA ALA A 19 -15.33 -6.82 5.56
C ALA A 19 -14.83 -7.56 6.80
N ARG A 20 -14.33 -6.82 7.81
CA ARG A 20 -13.65 -7.40 8.99
C ARG A 20 -13.60 -6.44 10.17
N TYR A 21 -13.38 -7.01 11.35
CA TYR A 21 -13.03 -6.31 12.58
C TYR A 21 -11.52 -6.40 12.79
N PHE A 22 -10.86 -5.26 13.03
CA PHE A 22 -9.42 -5.20 13.25
C PHE A 22 -9.10 -4.54 14.58
N PRO A 23 -8.15 -5.06 15.36
CA PRO A 23 -7.62 -4.32 16.51
C PRO A 23 -6.89 -3.07 16.01
N ALA A 24 -7.21 -1.88 16.56
CA ALA A 24 -6.63 -0.60 16.14
C ALA A 24 -5.09 -0.59 16.16
N LYS A 25 -4.48 -1.33 17.09
CA LYS A 25 -3.01 -1.48 17.19
C LYS A 25 -2.37 -2.06 15.93
N TRP A 26 -3.11 -2.88 15.19
CA TRP A 26 -2.59 -3.56 13.99
C TRP A 26 -2.96 -2.84 12.70
N LEU A 27 -3.82 -1.81 12.77
CA LEU A 27 -4.33 -1.13 11.58
C LEU A 27 -3.19 -0.59 10.71
N VAL A 28 -2.20 0.05 11.33
CA VAL A 28 -1.01 0.58 10.65
C VAL A 28 -0.22 -0.53 9.95
N SER A 29 -0.04 -1.69 10.60
CA SER A 29 0.65 -2.83 10.00
C SER A 29 -0.10 -3.37 8.78
N TYR A 30 -1.43 -3.42 8.84
CA TYR A 30 -2.25 -3.85 7.71
C TYR A 30 -2.26 -2.85 6.55
N ILE A 31 -2.19 -1.54 6.84
CA ILE A 31 -2.03 -0.49 5.83
C ILE A 31 -0.66 -0.62 5.16
N LYS A 32 0.41 -0.76 5.94
CA LYS A 32 1.78 -0.98 5.42
C LYS A 32 1.90 -2.28 4.60
N ALA A 33 1.18 -3.33 5.00
CA ALA A 33 1.12 -4.60 4.27
C ALA A 33 0.19 -4.56 3.04
N ASN A 34 -0.32 -3.38 2.67
CA ASN A 34 -1.22 -3.15 1.54
C ASN A 34 -2.52 -3.99 1.59
N LYS A 35 -2.91 -4.45 2.79
CA LYS A 35 -4.16 -5.21 3.01
C LYS A 35 -5.36 -4.30 3.20
N LEU A 36 -5.13 -3.10 3.72
CA LEU A 36 -6.12 -2.04 3.87
C LEU A 36 -5.81 -0.91 2.91
N LEU A 37 -6.83 -0.45 2.19
CA LEU A 37 -6.72 0.59 1.18
C LEU A 37 -7.27 1.91 1.73
N GLY A 38 -6.80 3.03 1.20
CA GLY A 38 -7.31 4.34 1.58
C GLY A 38 -8.79 4.55 1.21
N SER A 39 -9.27 3.78 0.23
CA SER A 39 -10.68 3.70 -0.16
C SER A 39 -11.55 2.94 0.84
N ASP A 40 -10.96 2.17 1.76
CA ASP A 40 -11.69 1.45 2.80
C ASP A 40 -12.21 2.45 3.84
N GLU A 41 -13.31 2.09 4.48
CA GLU A 41 -13.95 2.90 5.53
C GLU A 41 -13.79 2.23 6.88
N ILE A 42 -13.50 3.02 7.91
CA ILE A 42 -13.35 2.59 9.30
C ILE A 42 -14.45 3.17 10.17
N SER A 43 -14.89 2.38 11.15
CA SER A 43 -15.80 2.84 12.19
C SER A 43 -15.42 2.21 13.53
N THR A 44 -15.48 2.99 14.60
CA THR A 44 -15.37 2.51 15.98
C THR A 44 -16.72 2.01 16.51
N ASP A 45 -17.81 2.63 16.06
CA ASP A 45 -19.15 2.45 16.63
C ASP A 45 -20.13 1.77 15.68
N GLY A 46 -19.71 1.45 14.45
CA GLY A 46 -20.55 0.90 13.39
C GLY A 46 -21.55 1.90 12.77
N VAL A 47 -21.65 3.12 13.33
CA VAL A 47 -22.55 4.18 12.87
C VAL A 47 -21.80 5.20 12.01
N LYS A 48 -20.65 5.68 12.49
CA LYS A 48 -19.84 6.70 11.79
C LYS A 48 -18.73 6.03 11.00
N TRP A 49 -18.83 6.07 9.68
CA TRP A 49 -17.85 5.49 8.78
C TRP A 49 -17.01 6.60 8.16
N VAL A 50 -15.70 6.46 8.26
CA VAL A 50 -14.73 7.44 7.75
C VAL A 50 -13.77 6.73 6.83
N ARG A 51 -13.54 7.26 5.63
CA ARG A 51 -12.52 6.74 4.73
C ARG A 51 -11.14 6.81 5.39
N MET A 52 -10.39 5.73 5.31
CA MET A 52 -9.06 5.64 5.94
C MET A 52 -8.10 6.72 5.43
N ASP A 53 -8.17 7.03 4.14
CA ASP A 53 -7.39 8.11 3.52
C ASP A 53 -7.73 9.52 4.06
N ARG A 54 -8.97 9.73 4.50
CA ARG A 54 -9.43 11.00 5.10
C ARG A 54 -9.23 11.07 6.61
N HIS A 55 -8.83 9.96 7.23
CA HIS A 55 -8.68 9.90 8.67
C HIS A 55 -7.38 10.60 9.09
N ARG A 56 -7.45 11.59 9.98
CA ARG A 56 -6.31 12.45 10.36
C ARG A 56 -5.05 11.68 10.77
N GLN A 57 -5.20 10.53 11.43
CA GLN A 57 -4.07 9.70 11.87
C GLN A 57 -3.60 8.70 10.81
N LEU A 58 -4.46 8.30 9.87
CA LEU A 58 -4.15 7.24 8.91
C LEU A 58 -3.80 7.78 7.52
N ALA A 59 -4.31 8.96 7.15
CA ALA A 59 -3.97 9.69 5.93
C ALA A 59 -2.46 9.71 5.63
N PRO A 60 -1.55 9.92 6.61
CA PRO A 60 -0.11 9.94 6.34
C PRO A 60 0.46 8.58 5.89
N PHE A 61 -0.24 7.48 6.18
CA PHE A 61 0.16 6.13 5.77
C PHE A 61 -0.34 5.76 4.37
N PHE A 62 -1.36 6.46 3.86
CA PHE A 62 -1.86 6.30 2.49
C PHE A 62 -1.29 7.34 1.53
N ALA A 63 -0.90 8.50 2.06
CA ALA A 63 -0.17 9.48 1.29
C ALA A 63 1.07 8.79 0.70
N PRO A 64 1.33 8.93 -0.61
CA PRO A 64 2.61 8.55 -1.16
C PRO A 64 3.64 9.33 -0.34
N ARG A 65 4.51 8.62 0.39
CA ARG A 65 5.60 9.30 1.07
C ARG A 65 6.31 10.13 0.00
N PRO A 66 6.63 11.42 0.24
CA PRO A 66 7.71 12.00 -0.53
C PRO A 66 8.87 11.04 -0.35
N ILE A 67 9.36 10.51 -1.46
CA ILE A 67 10.51 9.63 -1.49
C ILE A 67 11.67 10.47 -0.95
N SER A 68 11.84 10.47 0.38
CA SER A 68 13.13 10.73 0.98
C SER A 68 14.01 9.63 0.39
N LYS A 69 14.95 10.09 -0.42
CA LYS A 69 15.94 9.31 -1.17
C LYS A 69 16.86 8.55 -0.19
N ASP A 70 16.34 7.61 0.60
CA ASP A 70 17.12 6.79 1.51
C ASP A 70 16.25 5.65 2.07
N ASP A 71 15.87 4.71 1.22
CA ASP A 71 15.70 3.28 1.56
C ASP A 71 15.18 2.55 0.31
N SER A 72 15.95 1.55 -0.10
CA SER A 72 15.89 0.89 -1.41
C SER A 72 14.64 0.04 -1.62
N ASP A 73 13.93 0.28 -2.72
CA ASP A 73 13.48 -0.79 -3.64
C ASP A 73 13.33 -0.23 -5.08
N PRO A 74 13.92 -0.89 -6.10
CA PRO A 74 14.27 -0.28 -7.38
C PRO A 74 13.17 -0.46 -8.42
N SER A 75 12.10 0.33 -8.36
CA SER A 75 11.18 0.47 -9.49
C SER A 75 11.68 1.54 -10.47
N VAL A 76 12.81 1.23 -11.11
CA VAL A 76 13.11 1.43 -12.53
C VAL A 76 12.68 2.78 -13.14
N SER A 77 13.51 3.81 -12.96
CA SER A 77 13.98 4.49 -14.18
C SER A 77 15.10 3.61 -14.73
N PRO A 78 15.03 3.16 -16.00
CA PRO A 78 16.11 2.36 -16.55
C PRO A 78 17.42 3.15 -16.44
N PRO A 79 18.54 2.55 -15.97
CA PRO A 79 19.84 3.17 -16.11
C PRO A 79 20.02 3.66 -17.55
N PRO A 80 20.50 4.90 -17.75
CA PRO A 80 20.75 5.41 -19.09
C PRO A 80 21.71 4.44 -19.80
N GLY A 81 21.29 3.89 -20.94
CA GLY A 81 22.03 2.87 -21.69
C GLY A 81 21.51 1.43 -21.54
N LEU A 82 20.41 1.18 -20.80
CA LEU A 82 19.73 -0.11 -20.87
C LEU A 82 19.01 -0.32 -22.20
N GLU A 83 18.52 0.75 -22.83
CA GLU A 83 17.88 0.67 -24.15
C GLU A 83 18.86 0.22 -25.23
N ASP A 84 20.11 0.69 -25.17
CA ASP A 84 21.17 0.28 -26.09
C ASP A 84 21.50 -1.21 -25.93
N GLN A 85 21.62 -1.70 -24.69
CA GLN A 85 21.88 -3.11 -24.41
C GLN A 85 20.69 -4.02 -24.80
N LEU A 86 19.46 -3.59 -24.57
CA LEU A 86 18.28 -4.33 -25.01
C LEU A 86 18.16 -4.35 -26.55
N THR A 87 18.57 -3.27 -27.21
CA THR A 87 18.60 -3.19 -28.67
C THR A 87 19.66 -4.11 -29.25
N GLU A 88 20.87 -4.13 -28.70
CA GLU A 88 21.94 -5.03 -29.14
C GLU A 88 21.54 -6.51 -28.99
N LEU A 89 20.96 -6.90 -27.85
CA LEU A 89 20.48 -8.26 -27.64
C LEU A 89 19.31 -8.63 -28.57
N ALA A 90 18.43 -7.67 -28.87
CA ALA A 90 17.34 -7.89 -29.82
C ALA A 90 17.86 -8.09 -31.26
N ASP A 91 18.96 -7.44 -31.62
CA ASP A 91 19.61 -7.58 -32.92
C ASP A 91 20.26 -8.97 -33.07
N MET A 92 21.03 -9.40 -32.06
CA MET A 92 21.62 -10.75 -32.02
C MET A 92 20.56 -11.86 -32.10
N LEU A 93 19.39 -11.67 -31.47
CA LEU A 93 18.29 -12.62 -31.57
C LEU A 93 17.66 -12.68 -32.97
N ARG A 94 17.68 -11.59 -33.74
CA ARG A 94 17.21 -11.57 -35.13
C ARG A 94 18.17 -12.32 -36.04
N GLU A 95 19.48 -12.12 -35.84
CA GLU A 95 20.52 -12.84 -36.57
C GLU A 95 20.44 -14.36 -36.33
N ILE A 96 20.22 -14.80 -35.09
CA ILE A 96 20.08 -16.22 -34.76
C ILE A 96 18.81 -16.83 -35.37
N ASN A 97 17.72 -16.05 -35.42
CA ASN A 97 16.46 -16.50 -36.02
C ASN A 97 16.40 -16.27 -37.55
N GLY A 98 17.46 -15.74 -38.16
CA GLY A 98 17.60 -15.58 -39.61
C GLY A 98 16.59 -14.63 -40.26
N GLN A 99 16.16 -13.57 -39.57
CA GLN A 99 15.29 -12.52 -40.11
C GLN A 99 16.05 -11.26 -40.50
#